data_AF-A0A7J3BED8-F1
#
_entry.id   AF-A0A7J3BED8-F1
#
_cell.length_a   1.000
_cell.length_b   1.000
_cell.length_c   1.000
_cell.angle_alpha   90.00
_cell.angle_beta   90.00
_cell.angle_gamma   90.00
#
_symmetry.space_group_name_H-M   'P 1'
#
loop_
_entity.id
_entity.type
_entity.pdbx_description
1 polymer ?
#
loop_
_entity_poly.entity_id
_entity_poly.type
_entity_poly.pdbx_seq_one_letter_code
_entity_poly.pdbx_strand_id
1 'polypeptide(L)'
;YSETPVVLDEWVDEGTHITSIGADVKGKQELDTRLYQRAKVVVDRREVALSKGLLREDQIHAELGEIIAGFRKGRENDGEITIFDASGLGIQDLAAASVVIENAKKMGLGTVVPFM
;
A
#
# COMPACT_ATOMS: atom_id res chain seq x y z
N TYR A 1 14.14 10.78 2.04
CA TYR A 1 12.83 10.97 2.69
C TYR A 1 12.71 12.41 3.13
N SER A 2 11.63 13.07 2.73
CA SER A 2 11.37 14.49 3.00
C SER A 2 10.68 14.67 4.36
N GLU A 3 11.00 15.74 5.09
CA GLU A 3 10.24 16.17 6.28
C GLU A 3 8.94 16.90 5.90
N THR A 4 8.80 17.25 4.62
CA THR A 4 7.64 17.94 4.05
C THR A 4 6.88 16.99 3.11
N PRO A 5 5.54 16.93 3.19
CA PRO A 5 4.75 16.13 2.26
C PRO A 5 5.06 16.50 0.80
N VAL A 6 5.18 15.48 -0.05
CA VAL A 6 5.44 15.66 -1.49
C VAL A 6 4.15 15.76 -2.29
N VAL A 7 3.02 15.32 -1.73
CA VAL A 7 1.67 15.56 -2.26
C VAL A 7 0.87 16.33 -1.22
N LEU A 8 0.45 17.53 -1.59
CA LEU A 8 -0.38 18.39 -0.73
C LEU A 8 -1.86 18.09 -0.91
N ASP A 9 -2.64 18.26 0.16
CA ASP A 9 -4.09 18.03 0.15
C ASP A 9 -4.80 18.88 -0.91
N GLU A 10 -4.38 20.12 -1.08
CA GLU A 10 -4.94 21.08 -2.05
C GLU A 10 -4.72 20.71 -3.53
N TRP A 11 -3.87 19.73 -3.83
CA TRP A 11 -3.62 19.26 -5.20
C TRP A 11 -4.53 18.10 -5.60
N VAL A 12 -5.31 17.56 -4.67
CA VAL A 12 -6.05 16.31 -4.86
C VAL A 12 -7.54 16.59 -5.03
N ASP A 13 -8.00 16.38 -6.26
CA ASP A 13 -9.41 16.50 -6.63
C ASP A 13 -10.21 15.24 -6.23
N GLU A 14 -11.54 15.39 -6.15
CA GLU A 14 -12.46 14.27 -5.99
C GLU A 14 -12.23 13.20 -7.07
N GLY A 15 -12.41 11.93 -6.69
CA GLY A 15 -12.18 10.79 -7.57
C GLY A 15 -10.72 10.35 -7.70
N THR A 16 -9.76 11.11 -7.18
CA THR A 16 -8.35 10.73 -7.25
C THR A 16 -8.05 9.42 -6.52
N HIS A 17 -7.21 8.58 -7.11
CA HIS A 17 -6.58 7.45 -6.43
C HIS A 17 -5.10 7.75 -6.20
N ILE A 18 -4.62 7.50 -4.99
CA ILE A 18 -3.23 7.68 -4.58
C ILE A 18 -2.71 6.34 -4.08
N THR A 19 -1.55 5.93 -4.58
CA THR A 19 -0.77 4.83 -4.00
C THR A 19 0.46 5.44 -3.33
N SER A 20 0.51 5.37 -2.01
CA SER A 20 1.70 5.73 -1.21
C SER A 20 2.55 4.48 -1.03
N ILE A 21 3.83 4.57 -1.38
CA ILE A 21 4.79 3.45 -1.28
C ILE A 21 5.84 3.73 -0.20
N GLY A 22 6.03 5.01 0.16
CA GLY A 22 6.99 5.42 1.16
C GLY A 22 6.74 4.78 2.52
N ALA A 23 7.82 4.56 3.26
CA ALA A 23 7.76 4.23 4.68
C ALA A 23 7.32 5.48 5.46
N ASP A 24 6.04 5.85 5.33
CA ASP A 24 5.47 6.97 6.03
C ASP A 24 5.47 6.65 7.53
N VAL A 25 6.22 7.43 8.30
CA VAL A 25 6.26 7.36 9.76
C VAL A 25 5.98 8.73 10.30
N LYS A 26 5.50 8.83 11.54
CA LYS A 26 5.23 10.14 12.16
C LYS A 26 6.44 11.09 12.01
N GLY A 27 6.26 12.20 11.27
CA GLY A 27 7.31 13.19 10.98
C GLY A 27 8.06 13.01 9.65
N LYS A 28 7.80 11.95 8.88
CA LYS A 28 8.32 11.72 7.52
C LYS A 28 7.22 11.06 6.69
N GLN A 29 6.57 11.84 5.84
CA GLN A 29 5.38 11.37 5.11
C GLN A 29 5.39 11.87 3.66
N GLU A 30 4.92 11.04 2.73
CA GLU A 30 4.74 11.39 1.32
C GLU A 30 3.49 12.26 1.14
N LEU A 31 2.43 11.99 1.90
CA LEU A 31 1.14 12.66 1.78
C LEU A 31 0.88 13.63 2.94
N ASP A 32 0.20 14.75 2.64
CA ASP A 32 -0.40 15.62 3.65
C ASP A 32 -1.37 14.84 4.54
N THR A 33 -1.29 14.98 5.87
CA THR A 33 -2.13 14.22 6.81
C THR A 33 -3.62 14.52 6.64
N ARG A 34 -3.97 15.70 6.11
CA ARG A 34 -5.36 16.08 5.82
C ARG A 34 -6.01 15.17 4.77
N LEU A 35 -5.23 14.60 3.85
CA LEU A 35 -5.75 13.67 2.83
C LEU A 35 -6.36 12.42 3.48
N TYR A 36 -5.72 11.87 4.52
CA TYR A 36 -6.21 10.70 5.24
C TYR A 36 -7.52 10.96 6.02
N GLN A 37 -7.97 12.21 6.14
CA GLN A 37 -9.24 12.54 6.80
C GLN A 37 -10.43 12.49 5.83
N ARG A 38 -10.21 12.66 4.52
CA ARG A 38 -11.26 12.68 3.50
C ARG A 38 -11.15 11.56 2.46
N ALA A 39 -10.10 10.76 2.52
CA ALA A 39 -9.92 9.60 1.67
C ALA A 39 -10.41 8.31 2.33
N LYS A 40 -10.86 7.38 1.50
CA LYS A 40 -11.03 5.97 1.86
C LYS A 40 -9.65 5.30 1.85
N VAL A 41 -9.10 5.05 3.04
CA VAL A 41 -7.74 4.51 3.22
C VAL A 41 -7.75 2.98 3.26
N VAL A 42 -7.01 2.38 2.35
CA VAL A 42 -6.75 0.94 2.27
C VAL A 42 -5.28 0.71 2.56
N VAL A 43 -4.98 -0.31 3.35
CA VAL A 43 -3.60 -0.70 3.71
C VAL A 43 -3.32 -2.13 3.26
N ASP A 44 -2.07 -2.54 3.21
CA ASP A 44 -1.71 -3.94 2.97
C ASP A 44 -1.84 -4.81 4.24
N ARG A 45 -1.43 -4.27 5.40
CA ARG A 45 -1.55 -4.89 6.72
C ARG A 45 -1.85 -3.83 7.78
N ARG A 46 -2.99 -3.96 8.46
CA ARG A 46 -3.47 -3.02 9.48
C ARG A 46 -2.47 -2.84 10.62
N GLU A 47 -1.94 -3.94 11.16
CA GLU A 47 -0.96 -3.91 12.25
C GLU A 47 0.30 -3.10 11.89
N VAL A 48 0.83 -3.29 10.68
CA VAL A 48 2.03 -2.59 10.22
C VAL A 48 1.72 -1.11 10.02
N ALA A 49 0.59 -0.78 9.39
CA ALA A 49 0.16 0.60 9.19
C ALA A 49 -0.01 1.37 10.51
N LEU A 50 -0.62 0.74 11.52
CA LEU A 50 -0.78 1.35 12.85
C LEU A 50 0.56 1.52 13.57
N SER A 51 1.49 0.58 13.40
CA SER A 51 2.81 0.64 14.04
C SER A 51 3.64 1.86 13.62
N LYS A 52 3.36 2.41 12.42
CA LYS A 52 3.98 3.66 11.91
C LYS A 52 3.56 4.92 12.69
N GLY A 53 2.45 4.84 13.44
CA GLY A 53 1.92 5.93 14.26
C GLY A 53 1.33 7.11 13.47
N LEU A 54 1.07 6.93 12.18
CA LEU A 54 0.46 7.93 11.30
C LEU A 54 -1.07 7.84 11.29
N LEU A 55 -1.58 6.61 11.21
CA LEU A 55 -3.01 6.31 11.11
C LEU A 55 -3.57 5.82 12.44
N ARG A 56 -4.85 6.10 12.66
CA ARG A 56 -5.66 5.47 13.69
C ARG A 56 -6.53 4.36 13.10
N GLU A 57 -6.98 3.46 13.96
CA GLU A 57 -7.81 2.30 13.58
C GLU A 57 -9.09 2.70 12.82
N ASP A 58 -9.72 3.80 13.24
CA ASP A 58 -10.94 4.34 12.64
C ASP A 58 -10.72 4.98 11.26
N GLN A 59 -9.47 5.27 10.89
CA GLN A 59 -9.12 5.82 9.58
C GLN A 59 -8.88 4.74 8.53
N ILE A 60 -8.68 3.48 8.93
CA ILE A 60 -8.39 2.38 8.00
C ILE A 60 -9.70 1.70 7.59
N HIS A 61 -10.09 1.90 6.32
CA HIS A 61 -11.31 1.31 5.76
C HIS A 61 -11.19 -0.21 5.58
N ALA A 62 -10.08 -0.71 5.05
CA ALA A 62 -9.88 -2.14 4.80
C ALA A 62 -8.39 -2.48 4.59
N GLU A 63 -8.04 -3.75 4.75
CA GLU A 63 -6.86 -4.31 4.12
C GLU A 63 -7.15 -4.63 2.63
N LEU A 64 -6.15 -4.49 1.76
CA LEU A 64 -6.31 -4.74 0.32
C LEU A 64 -6.81 -6.16 0.04
N GLY A 65 -6.35 -7.14 0.83
CA GLY A 65 -6.81 -8.54 0.73
C GLY A 65 -8.31 -8.72 0.98
N GLU A 66 -8.90 -7.93 1.88
CA GLU A 66 -10.33 -7.97 2.17
C GLU A 66 -11.16 -7.48 0.97
N ILE A 67 -10.64 -6.48 0.24
CA ILE A 67 -11.29 -5.97 -0.98
C ILE A 67 -11.16 -6.99 -2.11
N ILE A 68 -9.96 -7.54 -2.34
CA ILE A 68 -9.73 -8.54 -3.38
C ILE A 68 -10.59 -9.79 -3.15
N ALA A 69 -10.76 -10.21 -1.90
CA ALA A 69 -11.60 -11.35 -1.53
C ALA A 69 -13.11 -11.03 -1.53
N GLY A 70 -13.51 -9.77 -1.74
CA GLY A 70 -14.92 -9.35 -1.78
C GLY A 70 -15.58 -9.16 -0.41
N PHE A 71 -14.81 -9.21 0.70
CA PHE A 71 -15.32 -8.96 2.05
C PHE A 71 -15.58 -7.48 2.33
N ARG A 72 -14.87 -6.59 1.65
CA ARG A 72 -15.05 -5.13 1.73
C ARG A 72 -15.16 -4.54 0.34
N LYS A 73 -15.91 -3.44 0.20
CA LYS A 73 -15.97 -2.66 -1.04
C LYS A 73 -14.73 -1.78 -1.14
N GLY A 74 -14.18 -1.67 -2.34
CA GLY A 74 -13.17 -0.65 -2.67
C GLY A 74 -13.84 0.71 -2.89
N ARG A 75 -13.59 1.30 -4.06
CA ARG A 75 -14.34 2.47 -4.53
C ARG A 75 -15.82 2.12 -4.75
N GLU A 76 -16.70 2.99 -4.27
CA GLU A 76 -18.15 2.86 -4.35
C GLU A 76 -18.79 3.97 -5.22
N ASN A 77 -18.11 5.10 -5.41
CA ASN A 77 -18.52 6.14 -6.34
C ASN A 77 -17.31 6.90 -6.94
N ASP A 78 -17.57 7.65 -8.01
CA ASP A 78 -16.55 8.36 -8.77
C ASP A 78 -15.95 9.56 -8.02
N GLY A 79 -16.61 10.06 -6.97
CA GLY A 79 -16.12 11.19 -6.18
C GLY A 79 -15.14 10.79 -5.06
N GLU A 80 -15.09 9.51 -4.67
CA GLU A 80 -14.24 9.11 -3.54
C GLU A 80 -12.75 9.36 -3.81
N ILE A 81 -12.06 9.95 -2.85
CA ILE A 81 -10.60 9.89 -2.85
C ILE A 81 -10.21 8.56 -2.22
N THR A 82 -9.32 7.83 -2.86
CA THR A 82 -8.85 6.53 -2.34
C THR A 82 -7.35 6.57 -2.15
N ILE A 83 -6.88 6.11 -1.00
CA ILE A 83 -5.46 5.98 -0.70
C ILE A 83 -5.18 4.50 -0.48
N PHE A 84 -4.21 3.96 -1.20
CA PHE A 84 -3.54 2.73 -0.81
C PHE A 84 -2.21 3.11 -0.13
N ASP A 85 -2.12 2.94 1.19
CA ASP A 85 -0.89 3.14 1.97
C ASP A 85 -0.18 1.79 2.11
N ALA A 86 0.82 1.58 1.26
CA ALA A 86 1.60 0.36 1.23
C ALA A 86 2.70 0.40 2.29
N SER A 87 2.85 -0.70 3.03
CA SER A 87 3.98 -0.90 3.94
C SER A 87 5.04 -1.82 3.35
N GLY A 88 4.65 -2.65 2.37
CA GLY A 88 5.47 -3.72 1.82
C GLY A 88 5.47 -4.93 2.75
N LEU A 89 5.01 -6.08 2.27
CA LEU A 89 4.95 -7.31 3.04
C LEU A 89 5.79 -8.40 2.38
N GLY A 90 6.57 -9.14 3.17
CA GLY A 90 7.39 -10.25 2.65
C GLY A 90 6.59 -11.33 1.90
N ILE A 91 5.28 -11.44 2.15
CA ILE A 91 4.40 -12.34 1.37
C ILE A 91 4.22 -11.88 -0.08
N GLN A 92 4.24 -10.56 -0.34
CA GLN A 92 4.18 -9.99 -1.68
C GLN A 92 5.48 -10.31 -2.44
N ASP A 93 6.63 -10.16 -1.78
CA ASP A 93 7.93 -10.54 -2.33
C ASP A 93 8.00 -12.04 -2.65
N LEU A 94 7.52 -12.89 -1.73
CA LEU A 94 7.48 -14.33 -1.94
C LEU A 94 6.57 -14.72 -3.12
N ALA A 95 5.40 -14.09 -3.24
CA ALA A 95 4.50 -14.32 -4.37
C ALA A 95 5.16 -13.93 -5.70
N ALA A 96 5.81 -12.76 -5.76
CA ALA A 96 6.55 -12.33 -6.94
C ALA A 96 7.72 -13.28 -7.26
N ALA A 97 8.50 -13.67 -6.25
CA ALA A 97 9.61 -14.61 -6.41
C ALA A 97 9.15 -15.99 -6.92
N SER A 98 7.99 -16.47 -6.46
CA SER A 98 7.41 -17.73 -6.94
C SER A 98 7.15 -17.70 -8.45
N VAL A 99 6.53 -16.62 -8.94
CA VAL A 99 6.27 -16.41 -10.38
C VAL A 99 7.58 -16.33 -11.17
N VAL A 100 8.57 -15.59 -10.67
CA VAL A 100 9.89 -15.47 -11.31
C VAL A 100 10.57 -16.84 -11.41
N ILE A 101 10.59 -17.63 -10.33
CA ILE A 101 11.21 -18.96 -10.31
C ILE A 101 10.49 -19.92 -11.26
N GLU A 102 9.15 -19.90 -11.30
CA GLU A 102 8.39 -20.75 -12.21
C GLU A 102 8.72 -20.44 -13.68
N ASN A 103 8.77 -19.16 -14.03
CA ASN A 103 9.11 -18.73 -15.39
C ASN A 103 10.56 -19.04 -15.74
N ALA A 104 11.51 -18.81 -14.83
CA ALA A 104 12.91 -19.16 -15.04
C ALA A 104 13.09 -20.65 -15.36
N LYS A 105 12.38 -21.53 -14.63
CA LYS A 105 12.38 -22.98 -14.91
C LYS A 105 11.85 -23.32 -16.30
N LYS A 106 10.74 -22.71 -16.72
CA LYS A 106 10.16 -22.92 -18.07
C LYS A 106 11.08 -22.47 -19.19
N MET A 107 11.88 -21.43 -18.95
CA MET A 107 12.79 -20.84 -19.93
C MET A 107 14.20 -21.45 -19.88
N GLY A 108 14.48 -22.39 -18.95
CA GLY A 108 15.83 -22.93 -18.76
C GLY A 108 16.85 -21.89 -18.27
N LEU A 109 16.39 -20.90 -17.49
CA LEU A 109 17.21 -19.82 -16.94
C LEU A 109 17.58 -20.08 -15.46
N GLY A 110 18.71 -19.50 -15.04
CA GLY A 110 19.22 -19.58 -13.67
C GLY A 110 20.16 -20.77 -13.42
N THR A 111 20.76 -20.78 -12.23
CA THR A 111 21.71 -21.83 -11.80
C THR A 111 21.34 -22.29 -10.40
N VAL A 112 21.30 -23.61 -10.17
CA VAL A 112 21.15 -24.16 -8.82
C VAL A 112 22.48 -24.04 -8.11
N VAL A 113 22.50 -23.28 -7.01
CA VAL A 113 23.66 -23.15 -6.13
C VAL A 113 23.35 -23.88 -4.83
N PRO A 114 24.16 -24.86 -4.40
CA PRO A 114 23.96 -25.52 -3.12
C PRO A 114 24.14 -24.50 -1.99
N PHE A 115 23.16 -24.39 -1.11
CA PHE A 115 23.24 -23.57 0.09
C PHE A 115 23.86 -24.44 1.20
N MET A 116 25.00 -24.01 1.74
CA MET A 116 25.72 -24.69 2.83
C MET A 116 25.30 -24.10 4.18
#